data_AF-A0A0N5DAU5-F1
#
_entry.id   AF-A0A0N5DAU5-F1
#
_cell.length_a   1.000
_cell.length_b   1.000
_cell.length_c   1.000
_cell.angle_alpha   90.00
_cell.angle_beta   90.00
_cell.angle_gamma   90.00
#
_symmetry.space_group_name_H-M   'P 1'
#
loop_
_entity.id
_entity.type
_entity.pdbx_description
1 polymer ?
#
loop_
_entity_poly.entity_id
_entity_poly.type
_entity_poly.pdbx_seq_one_letter_code
_entity_poly.pdbx_strand_id
1 'polypeptide(L)'
;LIAIQAHKGDIDDLDVSPNGKLCISVGHDCGVHIWNTLTGEKLRTLSIPEKIDDGFRVRSVRFTSLGSINTIFLATYNQIRLSKKAVSYAALWAFNHERSICRPILTISTLSVSDCGKFFAIGTMDGSVGIYDTHDLKPLYFSHKTHNIFVTGIDFLPRKTFDFGPLFGDNSRQRCIYPGIASEYRAAIISLSADQTVQFHSVPYSKPNSLTDFLLKLSFITLLLYYIIWEIWIFFVGDGLVA
;
A
#
# COMPACT_ATOMS: atom_id res chain seq x y z
N LEU A 1 3.89 -18.15 28.93
CA LEU A 1 4.48 -16.86 28.51
C LEU A 1 5.83 -17.17 27.85
N ILE A 2 6.03 -16.79 26.58
CA ILE A 2 7.32 -16.95 25.89
C ILE A 2 8.02 -15.58 25.94
N ALA A 3 9.19 -15.51 26.56
CA ALA A 3 10.01 -14.31 26.62
C ALA A 3 11.23 -14.50 25.69
N ILE A 4 11.38 -13.61 24.70
CA ILE A 4 12.45 -13.69 23.70
C ILE A 4 13.35 -12.48 23.87
N GLN A 5 14.65 -12.71 24.11
CA GLN A 5 15.65 -11.66 24.10
C GLN A 5 16.01 -11.34 22.64
N ALA A 6 15.16 -10.54 21.99
CA ALA A 6 15.21 -10.34 20.55
C ALA A 6 16.41 -9.49 20.11
N HIS A 7 16.64 -8.35 20.78
CA HIS A 7 17.65 -7.36 20.39
C HIS A 7 18.56 -6.99 21.57
N LYS A 8 19.75 -6.46 21.26
CA LYS A 8 20.72 -5.99 22.26
C LYS A 8 20.45 -4.56 22.80
N GLY A 9 19.32 -3.98 22.42
CA GLY A 9 18.89 -2.65 22.85
C GLY A 9 17.39 -2.49 22.66
N ASP A 10 16.92 -1.25 22.63
CA ASP A 10 15.50 -0.93 22.50
C ASP A 10 14.91 -1.52 21.21
N ILE A 11 13.71 -2.07 21.34
CA ILE A 11 12.91 -2.56 20.23
C ILE A 11 12.13 -1.36 19.72
N ASP A 12 12.35 -0.99 18.45
CA ASP A 12 11.69 0.16 17.81
C ASP A 12 10.28 -0.21 17.33
N ASP A 13 10.09 -1.42 16.80
CA ASP A 13 8.81 -1.88 16.25
C ASP A 13 8.72 -3.41 16.16
N LEU A 14 7.49 -3.92 16.09
CA LEU A 14 7.20 -5.33 15.89
C LEU A 14 5.92 -5.52 15.07
N ASP A 15 5.84 -6.62 14.33
CA ASP A 15 4.59 -7.00 13.66
C ASP A 15 4.45 -8.52 13.57
N VAL A 16 3.21 -8.99 13.48
CA VAL A 16 2.86 -10.41 13.38
C VAL A 16 2.24 -10.66 12.02
N SER A 17 2.64 -11.76 11.37
CA SER A 17 2.13 -12.09 10.05
C SER A 17 0.61 -12.38 10.10
N PRO A 18 -0.13 -12.14 9.01
CA PRO A 18 -1.58 -12.38 8.97
C PRO A 18 -2.00 -13.83 9.27
N ASN A 19 -1.11 -14.80 9.01
CA ASN A 19 -1.31 -16.21 9.35
C ASN A 19 -0.95 -16.56 10.81
N GLY A 20 -0.45 -15.59 11.58
CA GLY A 20 -0.06 -15.73 12.97
C GLY A 20 1.17 -16.60 13.22
N LYS A 21 1.89 -17.04 12.18
CA LYS A 21 3.02 -17.99 12.31
C LYS A 21 4.37 -17.30 12.46
N LEU A 22 4.55 -16.10 11.90
CA LEU A 22 5.78 -15.34 11.97
C LEU A 22 5.59 -14.06 12.79
N CYS A 23 6.66 -13.65 13.44
CA CYS A 23 6.79 -12.34 14.06
C CYS A 23 8.07 -11.69 13.53
N ILE A 24 8.02 -10.40 13.23
CA ILE A 24 9.20 -9.61 12.95
C ILE A 24 9.40 -8.63 14.10
N SER A 25 10.65 -8.52 14.54
CA SER A 25 11.08 -7.47 15.45
C SER A 25 12.23 -6.69 14.87
N VAL A 26 12.29 -5.42 15.24
CA VAL A 26 13.35 -4.49 14.86
C VAL A 26 13.78 -3.68 16.06
N GLY A 27 15.07 -3.38 16.16
CA GLY A 27 15.59 -2.53 17.22
C GLY A 27 16.91 -1.86 16.92
N HIS A 28 17.52 -1.35 17.99
CA HIS A 28 18.72 -0.53 17.95
C HIS A 28 19.99 -1.29 17.49
N ASP A 29 19.95 -2.62 17.40
CA ASP A 29 21.04 -3.42 16.82
C ASP A 29 21.05 -3.41 15.28
N CYS A 30 20.18 -2.59 14.66
CA CYS A 30 20.03 -2.42 13.21
C CYS A 30 19.65 -3.71 12.46
N GLY A 31 19.30 -4.79 13.17
CA GLY A 31 18.87 -6.05 12.60
C GLY A 31 17.35 -6.12 12.46
N VAL A 32 16.88 -6.73 11.38
CA VAL A 32 15.50 -7.22 11.32
C VAL A 32 15.54 -8.70 11.68
N HIS A 33 14.75 -9.12 12.66
CA HIS A 33 14.73 -10.49 13.13
C HIS A 33 13.37 -11.12 12.85
N ILE A 34 13.39 -12.30 12.23
CA ILE A 34 12.21 -13.11 11.95
C ILE A 34 12.17 -14.25 12.96
N TRP A 35 11.03 -14.41 13.61
CA TRP A 35 10.78 -15.38 14.66
C TRP A 35 9.62 -16.28 14.29
N ASN A 36 9.70 -17.54 14.73
CA ASN A 36 8.53 -18.40 14.79
C ASN A 36 7.71 -18.04 16.03
N THR A 37 6.48 -17.62 15.84
CA THR A 37 5.56 -17.24 16.93
C THR A 37 5.20 -18.38 17.87
N LEU A 38 5.18 -19.62 17.37
CA LEU A 38 4.77 -20.80 18.14
C LEU A 38 5.91 -21.29 19.04
N THR A 39 7.13 -21.33 18.52
CA THR A 39 8.30 -21.86 19.25
C THR A 39 9.14 -20.76 19.91
N GLY A 40 9.01 -19.50 19.47
CA GLY A 40 9.88 -18.40 19.88
C GLY A 40 11.28 -18.45 19.28
N GLU A 41 11.54 -19.37 18.34
CA GLU A 41 12.86 -19.56 17.75
C GLU A 41 13.15 -18.50 16.68
N LYS A 42 14.42 -18.06 16.65
CA LYS A 42 14.92 -17.15 15.63
C LYS A 42 15.12 -17.90 14.32
N LEU A 43 14.32 -17.57 13.31
CA LEU A 43 14.45 -18.17 11.98
C LEU A 43 15.55 -17.50 11.17
N ARG A 44 15.60 -16.16 11.21
CA ARG A 44 16.55 -15.39 10.38
C ARG A 44 16.85 -14.03 10.98
N THR A 45 18.10 -13.61 10.85
CA THR A 45 18.49 -12.20 10.92
C THR A 45 18.68 -11.66 9.52
N LEU A 46 18.08 -10.53 9.22
CA LEU A 46 18.34 -9.76 8.01
C LEU A 46 19.19 -8.55 8.39
N SER A 47 20.27 -8.37 7.65
CA SER A 47 21.06 -7.15 7.68
C SER A 47 20.43 -6.08 6.80
N ILE A 48 20.83 -4.84 7.03
CA ILE A 48 20.53 -3.72 6.14
C ILE A 48 21.00 -4.09 4.72
N PRO A 49 20.20 -3.82 3.66
CA PRO A 49 20.64 -4.02 2.29
C PRO A 49 21.93 -3.25 1.98
N GLU A 50 22.86 -3.85 1.23
CA GLU A 50 24.16 -3.23 0.87
C GLU A 50 24.04 -1.87 0.18
N LYS A 51 22.89 -1.54 -0.39
CA LYS A 51 22.61 -0.24 -1.04
C LYS A 51 22.38 0.90 -0.05
N ILE A 52 22.21 0.61 1.24
CA ILE A 52 21.94 1.60 2.28
C ILE A 52 23.20 1.71 3.15
N ASP A 53 23.74 2.92 3.30
CA ASP A 53 24.91 3.18 4.14
C ASP A 53 24.70 2.77 5.61
N ASP A 54 25.78 2.56 6.35
CA ASP A 54 25.78 2.22 7.79
C ASP A 54 25.13 3.30 8.70
N GLY A 55 24.75 4.44 8.14
CA GLY A 55 24.12 5.56 8.85
C GLY A 55 22.60 5.46 9.03
N PHE A 56 21.99 4.32 8.68
CA PHE A 56 20.54 4.12 8.73
C PHE A 56 20.15 3.04 9.73
N ARG A 57 19.05 3.27 10.45
CA ARG A 57 18.43 2.31 11.37
C ARG A 57 17.05 1.94 10.88
N VAL A 58 16.66 0.69 11.08
CA VAL A 58 15.30 0.26 10.75
C VAL A 58 14.35 0.81 11.81
N ARG A 59 13.24 1.43 11.40
CA ARG A 59 12.32 2.11 12.31
C ARG A 59 10.96 1.45 12.43
N SER A 60 10.42 0.94 11.31
CA SER A 60 9.11 0.29 11.32
C SER A 60 9.05 -0.88 10.38
N VAL A 61 8.20 -1.86 10.70
CA VAL A 61 7.96 -3.03 9.85
C VAL A 61 6.48 -3.36 9.82
N ARG A 62 5.92 -3.62 8.63
CA ARG A 62 4.60 -4.25 8.51
C ARG A 62 4.60 -5.41 7.55
N PHE A 63 3.91 -6.46 7.90
CA PHE A 63 3.54 -7.53 6.98
C PHE A 63 2.49 -7.05 6.00
N THR A 64 2.50 -7.65 4.81
CA THR A 64 1.40 -7.51 3.87
C THR A 64 0.56 -8.79 3.87
N SER A 65 -0.74 -8.64 3.71
CA SER A 65 -1.69 -9.74 3.53
C SER A 65 -1.82 -10.15 2.06
N LEU A 66 -0.81 -9.85 1.24
CA LEU A 66 -0.79 -10.30 -0.15
C LEU A 66 -0.82 -11.83 -0.13
N GLY A 67 -1.86 -12.43 -0.69
CA GLY A 67 -2.11 -13.88 -0.65
C GLY A 67 -1.12 -14.71 -1.47
N SER A 68 0.16 -14.34 -1.48
CA SER A 68 1.25 -15.05 -2.12
C SER A 68 1.81 -16.16 -1.25
N ILE A 69 2.46 -17.13 -1.89
CA ILE A 69 3.20 -18.22 -1.23
C ILE A 69 4.33 -17.65 -0.34
N ASN A 70 4.94 -16.54 -0.78
CA ASN A 70 5.94 -15.84 0.00
C ASN A 70 5.26 -14.84 0.93
N THR A 71 5.75 -14.77 2.17
CA THR A 71 5.36 -13.71 3.09
C THR A 71 6.11 -12.45 2.71
N ILE A 72 5.37 -11.41 2.35
CA ILE A 72 5.94 -10.11 2.02
C ILE A 72 5.79 -9.22 3.24
N PHE A 73 6.85 -8.48 3.55
CA PHE A 73 6.82 -7.44 4.57
C PHE A 73 7.62 -6.24 4.08
N LEU A 74 7.40 -5.12 4.71
CA LEU A 74 7.96 -3.85 4.30
C LEU A 74 8.60 -3.21 5.53
N ALA A 75 9.87 -2.87 5.42
CA ALA A 75 10.70 -2.40 6.51
C ALA A 75 11.25 -1.02 6.16
N THR A 76 11.13 -0.03 7.04
CA THR A 76 11.62 1.34 6.81
C THR A 76 12.92 1.61 7.57
N TYR A 77 13.77 2.44 7.00
CA TYR A 77 15.13 2.77 7.38
C TYR A 77 15.25 4.29 7.46
N ASN A 78 15.47 4.81 8.65
CA ASN A 78 15.63 6.24 8.90
C ASN A 78 17.10 6.54 9.17
N GLN A 79 17.56 7.70 8.72
CA GLN A 79 18.91 8.15 9.02
C GLN A 79 19.07 8.37 10.53
N ILE A 80 20.16 7.85 11.10
CA ILE A 80 20.48 7.99 12.52
C ILE A 80 20.90 9.44 12.81
N ARG A 81 21.62 10.08 11.88
CA ARG A 81 22.08 11.46 12.00
C ARG A 81 20.98 12.44 11.60
N LEU A 82 20.74 13.43 12.46
CA LEU A 82 19.83 14.55 12.19
C LEU A 82 20.48 15.49 11.16
N SER A 83 19.90 15.55 9.96
CA SER A 83 20.30 16.45 8.87
C SER A 83 19.10 17.31 8.44
N LYS A 84 19.38 18.54 7.97
CA LYS A 84 18.34 19.41 7.35
C LYS A 84 17.67 18.77 6.13
N LYS A 85 18.31 17.79 5.51
CA LYS A 85 17.75 16.95 4.44
C LYS A 85 17.88 15.48 4.84
N ALA A 86 17.14 15.08 5.88
CA ALA A 86 17.07 13.68 6.27
C ALA A 86 16.35 12.87 5.17
N VAL A 87 17.03 11.84 4.66
CA VAL A 87 16.45 10.89 3.70
C VAL A 87 15.99 9.66 4.49
N SER A 88 14.96 8.99 4.01
CA SER A 88 14.45 7.78 4.63
C SER A 88 14.03 6.79 3.53
N TYR A 89 14.31 5.52 3.78
CA TYR A 89 14.23 4.41 2.83
C TYR A 89 13.37 3.27 3.40
N ALA A 90 12.88 2.34 2.60
CA ALA A 90 11.98 1.23 2.94
C ALA A 90 12.07 0.14 1.91
N ALA A 91 12.55 -0.99 2.37
CA ALA A 91 12.66 -2.18 1.58
C ALA A 91 11.41 -3.03 1.70
N LEU A 92 10.81 -3.29 0.54
CA LEU A 92 9.88 -4.40 0.39
C LEU A 92 10.69 -5.68 0.33
N TRP A 93 10.43 -6.59 1.24
CA TRP A 93 11.11 -7.86 1.40
C TRP A 93 10.14 -8.99 1.11
N ALA A 94 10.54 -9.92 0.24
CA ALA A 94 9.84 -11.19 0.07
C ALA A 94 10.59 -12.28 0.84
N PHE A 95 9.97 -12.84 1.87
CA PHE A 95 10.46 -14.00 2.61
C PHE A 95 9.79 -15.27 2.11
N ASN A 96 10.60 -16.19 1.60
CA ASN A 96 10.15 -17.54 1.31
C ASN A 96 10.41 -18.45 2.53
N HIS A 97 9.34 -19.00 3.10
CA HIS A 97 9.42 -19.91 4.25
C HIS A 97 10.25 -21.16 3.98
N GLU A 98 10.16 -21.74 2.79
CA GLU A 98 10.81 -23.02 2.45
C GLU A 98 12.31 -22.87 2.25
N ARG A 99 12.76 -21.70 1.77
CA ARG A 99 14.17 -21.44 1.45
C ARG A 99 14.85 -20.49 2.41
N SER A 100 14.11 -19.82 3.29
CA SER A 100 14.60 -18.78 4.21
C SER A 100 15.34 -17.61 3.52
N ILE A 101 14.97 -17.31 2.27
CA ILE A 101 15.59 -16.24 1.46
C ILE A 101 14.73 -14.98 1.53
N CYS A 102 15.39 -13.84 1.76
CA CYS A 102 14.82 -12.50 1.77
C CYS A 102 15.48 -11.65 0.67
N ARG A 103 14.70 -10.96 -0.17
CA ARG A 103 15.23 -10.03 -1.19
C ARG A 103 14.59 -8.64 -1.09
N PRO A 104 15.37 -7.55 -1.07
CA PRO A 104 14.85 -6.19 -1.05
C PRO A 104 14.46 -5.74 -2.47
N ILE A 105 13.29 -5.11 -2.62
CA ILE A 105 12.76 -4.66 -3.91
C ILE A 105 12.87 -3.12 -4.09
N LEU A 106 12.63 -2.27 -3.07
CA LEU A 106 12.70 -0.78 -3.20
C LEU A 106 13.09 -0.03 -1.90
N THR A 107 13.03 1.32 -1.82
CA THR A 107 13.41 2.14 -0.64
C THR A 107 12.49 3.40 -0.40
N ILE A 108 11.60 3.46 0.63
CA ILE A 108 10.76 4.63 1.07
C ILE A 108 10.52 4.84 2.64
N SER A 109 10.03 5.96 3.20
CA SER A 109 10.32 6.34 4.62
C SER A 109 9.54 5.77 5.84
N THR A 110 8.23 5.54 5.80
CA THR A 110 7.42 5.06 6.97
C THR A 110 6.21 4.30 6.47
N LEU A 111 5.49 3.56 7.33
CA LEU A 111 4.60 2.54 6.81
C LEU A 111 3.32 2.24 7.58
N SER A 112 2.21 2.24 6.83
CA SER A 112 1.02 1.43 7.09
C SER A 112 0.66 0.64 5.83
N VAL A 113 0.05 -0.54 5.99
CA VAL A 113 -0.37 -1.40 4.89
C VAL A 113 -1.88 -1.58 4.96
N SER A 114 -2.54 -1.52 3.81
CA SER A 114 -3.99 -1.77 3.72
C SER A 114 -4.37 -3.21 4.05
N ASP A 115 -5.59 -3.43 4.54
CA ASP A 115 -6.12 -4.76 4.86
C ASP A 115 -6.00 -5.77 3.70
N CYS A 116 -6.08 -5.30 2.46
CA CYS A 116 -5.97 -6.12 1.26
C CYS A 116 -4.52 -6.36 0.80
N GLY A 117 -3.53 -5.71 1.42
CA GLY A 117 -2.12 -5.82 1.08
C GLY A 117 -1.74 -5.18 -0.26
N LYS A 118 -2.69 -4.59 -1.00
CA LYS A 118 -2.45 -3.97 -2.32
C LYS A 118 -1.90 -2.55 -2.24
N PHE A 119 -2.20 -1.85 -1.15
CA PHE A 119 -1.76 -0.48 -0.95
C PHE A 119 -0.95 -0.36 0.33
N PHE A 120 -0.02 0.58 0.33
CA PHE A 120 0.68 1.02 1.51
C PHE A 120 0.76 2.54 1.52
N ALA A 121 0.84 3.10 2.72
CA ALA A 121 0.85 4.53 2.94
C ALA A 121 2.04 4.94 3.79
N ILE A 122 2.47 6.17 3.59
CA ILE A 122 3.74 6.72 4.08
C ILE A 122 3.51 8.13 4.59
N GLY A 123 4.13 8.43 5.73
CA GLY A 123 4.18 9.74 6.36
C GLY A 123 5.62 10.17 6.60
N THR A 124 5.99 11.36 6.15
CA THR A 124 7.38 11.82 6.30
C THR A 124 7.56 12.67 7.55
N MET A 125 8.82 12.85 7.97
CA MET A 125 9.18 13.79 9.02
C MET A 125 8.90 15.26 8.63
N ASP A 126 8.74 15.53 7.32
CA ASP A 126 8.43 16.85 6.76
C ASP A 126 6.91 17.09 6.65
N GLY A 127 6.08 16.22 7.22
CA GLY A 127 4.62 16.36 7.18
C GLY A 127 3.98 16.04 5.83
N SER A 128 4.70 15.34 4.94
CA SER A 128 4.15 14.88 3.66
C SER A 128 3.51 13.51 3.82
N VAL A 129 2.43 13.25 3.06
CA VAL A 129 1.69 11.99 3.08
C VAL A 129 1.60 11.42 1.67
N GLY A 130 1.82 10.11 1.54
CA GLY A 130 1.77 9.41 0.25
C GLY A 130 1.10 8.04 0.34
N ILE A 131 0.45 7.64 -0.75
CA ILE A 131 -0.19 6.33 -0.94
C ILE A 131 0.39 5.70 -2.19
N TYR A 132 0.78 4.44 -2.09
CA TYR A 132 1.49 3.71 -3.12
C TYR A 132 0.84 2.34 -3.37
N ASP A 133 1.00 1.82 -4.58
CA ASP A 133 0.64 0.44 -4.93
C ASP A 133 1.76 -0.51 -4.48
N THR A 134 1.46 -1.60 -3.77
CA THR A 134 2.49 -2.51 -3.25
C THR A 134 3.15 -3.36 -4.34
N HIS A 135 2.46 -3.62 -5.45
CA HIS A 135 2.99 -4.44 -6.54
C HIS A 135 3.98 -3.67 -7.40
N ASP A 136 3.55 -2.51 -7.90
CA ASP A 136 4.30 -1.68 -8.83
C ASP A 136 5.18 -0.64 -8.12
N LEU A 137 4.90 -0.39 -6.83
CA LEU A 137 5.54 0.64 -6.01
C LEU A 137 5.42 2.05 -6.61
N LYS A 138 4.40 2.25 -7.44
CA LYS A 138 4.06 3.54 -8.04
C LYS A 138 3.28 4.39 -7.04
N PRO A 139 3.56 5.70 -6.95
CA PRO A 139 2.73 6.61 -6.18
C PRO A 139 1.35 6.72 -6.82
N LEU A 140 0.31 6.47 -6.05
CA LEU A 140 -1.09 6.71 -6.44
C LEU A 140 -1.55 8.09 -6.01
N TYR A 141 -1.03 8.55 -4.87
CA TYR A 141 -1.30 9.87 -4.32
C TYR A 141 -0.09 10.33 -3.53
N PHE A 142 0.28 11.59 -3.70
CA PHE A 142 1.35 12.18 -2.91
C PHE A 142 1.00 13.64 -2.66
N SER A 143 1.03 14.04 -1.40
CA SER A 143 0.76 15.40 -1.00
C SER A 143 1.90 15.92 -0.15
N HIS A 144 2.56 16.96 -0.66
CA HIS A 144 3.72 17.57 -0.03
C HIS A 144 3.29 18.48 1.12
N LYS A 145 3.91 18.32 2.29
CA LYS A 145 3.76 19.19 3.47
C LYS A 145 2.30 19.52 3.81
N THR A 146 1.44 18.50 3.83
CA THR A 146 0.04 18.69 4.24
C THR A 146 -0.08 18.97 5.72
N HIS A 147 0.82 18.39 6.50
CA HIS A 147 1.04 18.71 7.89
C HIS A 147 2.21 19.68 8.03
N ASN A 148 2.16 20.52 9.06
CA ASN A 148 3.21 21.51 9.33
C ASN A 148 4.46 20.87 9.96
N ILE A 149 4.28 19.70 10.57
CA ILE A 149 5.29 18.95 11.32
C ILE A 149 5.19 17.46 10.91
N PHE A 150 6.06 16.60 11.44
CA PHE A 150 6.09 15.18 11.16
C PHE A 150 4.78 14.45 11.43
N VAL A 151 4.47 13.53 10.52
CA VAL A 151 3.33 12.62 10.65
C VAL A 151 3.68 11.56 11.71
N THR A 152 2.84 11.46 12.73
CA THR A 152 2.99 10.56 13.88
C THR A 152 2.36 9.19 13.64
N GLY A 153 1.26 9.15 12.89
CA GLY A 153 0.51 7.93 12.64
C GLY A 153 -0.24 8.01 11.32
N ILE A 154 -0.39 6.86 10.67
CA ILE A 154 -1.18 6.70 9.46
C ILE A 154 -1.95 5.40 9.58
N ASP A 155 -3.23 5.45 9.26
CA ASP A 155 -4.07 4.26 9.23
C ASP A 155 -4.94 4.20 7.97
N PHE A 156 -5.15 2.99 7.46
CA PHE A 156 -6.04 2.76 6.33
C PHE A 156 -7.47 2.62 6.84
N LEU A 157 -8.40 3.28 6.15
CA LEU A 157 -9.81 3.15 6.49
C LEU A 157 -10.38 1.84 5.93
N PRO A 158 -11.20 1.13 6.71
CA PRO A 158 -11.77 -0.14 6.29
C PRO A 158 -12.82 0.08 5.20
N ARG A 159 -12.80 -0.79 4.19
CA ARG A 159 -13.81 -0.81 3.11
C ARG A 159 -15.13 -1.43 3.53
N LYS A 160 -15.10 -2.23 4.59
CA LYS A 160 -16.25 -2.96 5.13
C LYS A 160 -16.36 -2.59 6.59
N THR A 161 -17.53 -2.15 7.00
CA THR A 161 -17.85 -1.90 8.40
C THR A 161 -18.79 -3.00 8.89
N PHE A 162 -18.58 -3.41 10.14
CA PHE A 162 -19.49 -4.32 10.82
C PHE A 162 -20.43 -3.47 11.66
N ASP A 163 -21.70 -3.83 11.68
CA ASP A 163 -22.67 -3.17 12.55
C ASP A 163 -22.18 -3.29 14.01
N PHE A 164 -22.27 -2.20 14.77
CA PHE A 164 -22.08 -2.28 16.21
C PHE A 164 -23.29 -3.04 16.72
N GLY A 165 -23.10 -4.32 17.05
CA GLY A 165 -24.14 -5.10 17.71
C GLY A 165 -24.67 -4.31 18.92
N PRO A 166 -25.95 -4.46 19.28
CA PRO A 166 -26.53 -3.69 20.36
C PRO A 166 -25.66 -3.82 21.62
N LEU A 167 -25.32 -2.69 22.24
CA LEU A 167 -24.55 -2.63 23.49
C LEU A 167 -25.17 -3.48 24.63
N PHE A 168 -26.41 -3.91 24.45
CA PHE A 168 -27.12 -4.84 25.31
C PHE A 168 -27.55 -6.10 24.52
N GLY A 169 -26.74 -7.15 24.68
CA GLY A 169 -27.25 -8.46 25.13
C GLY A 169 -28.16 -9.27 24.21
N ASP A 170 -27.99 -9.27 22.89
CA ASP A 170 -28.59 -10.33 22.07
C ASP A 170 -27.64 -10.83 20.97
N ASN A 171 -27.03 -11.99 21.20
CA ASN A 171 -25.96 -12.61 20.41
C ASN A 171 -26.45 -13.26 19.10
N SER A 172 -27.62 -12.88 18.58
CA SER A 172 -28.35 -13.68 17.60
C SER A 172 -28.73 -12.95 16.31
N ARG A 173 -28.03 -11.86 15.93
CA ARG A 173 -28.26 -11.19 14.63
C ARG A 173 -27.04 -11.22 13.73
N GLN A 174 -27.30 -11.61 12.48
CA GLN A 174 -26.35 -11.69 11.37
C GLN A 174 -25.49 -10.43 11.31
N ARG A 175 -24.16 -10.61 11.21
CA ARG A 175 -23.23 -9.51 10.95
C ARG A 175 -23.53 -8.94 9.57
N CYS A 176 -24.38 -7.92 9.50
CA CYS A 176 -24.58 -7.16 8.28
C CYS A 176 -23.27 -6.43 7.97
N ILE A 177 -22.75 -6.64 6.76
CA ILE A 177 -21.55 -5.99 6.27
C ILE A 177 -22.01 -4.75 5.50
N TYR A 178 -21.74 -3.58 6.04
CA TYR A 178 -22.00 -2.32 5.37
C TYR A 178 -20.76 -1.86 4.60
N PRO A 179 -20.94 -1.13 3.50
CA PRO A 179 -19.83 -0.39 2.89
C PRO A 179 -19.26 0.60 3.92
N GLY A 180 -17.97 0.48 4.21
CA GLY A 180 -17.25 1.45 5.04
C GLY A 180 -16.93 2.73 4.27
N ILE A 181 -16.49 3.78 4.94
CA ILE A 181 -16.17 5.09 4.33
C ILE A 181 -15.18 4.95 3.16
N ALA A 182 -14.26 3.99 3.23
CA ALA A 182 -13.29 3.74 2.17
C ALA A 182 -13.86 3.01 0.94
N SER A 183 -15.13 2.59 0.94
CA SER A 183 -15.74 1.85 -0.18
C SER A 183 -15.90 2.70 -1.44
N GLU A 184 -16.06 4.01 -1.28
CA GLU A 184 -16.22 4.96 -2.39
C GLU A 184 -14.88 5.31 -3.05
N TYR A 185 -13.77 4.96 -2.41
CA TYR A 185 -12.43 5.33 -2.82
C TYR A 185 -11.60 4.09 -3.17
N ARG A 186 -10.65 4.25 -4.10
CA ARG A 186 -9.66 3.20 -4.38
C ARG A 186 -8.84 2.89 -3.13
N ALA A 187 -8.46 3.93 -2.39
CA ALA A 187 -7.82 3.83 -1.09
C ALA A 187 -8.14 5.10 -0.29
N ALA A 188 -8.36 4.97 1.01
CA ALA A 188 -8.54 6.09 1.91
C ALA A 188 -7.71 5.86 3.16
N ILE A 189 -7.06 6.92 3.64
CA ILE A 189 -6.21 6.91 4.83
C ILE A 189 -6.53 8.11 5.70
N ILE A 190 -6.22 7.97 6.99
CA ILE A 190 -6.17 9.06 7.95
C ILE A 190 -4.71 9.26 8.35
N SER A 191 -4.25 10.50 8.36
CA SER A 191 -2.95 10.89 8.89
C SER A 191 -3.11 11.71 10.17
N LEU A 192 -2.24 11.45 11.12
CA LEU A 192 -2.17 12.09 12.44
C LEU A 192 -0.83 12.78 12.58
N SER A 193 -0.80 14.02 13.05
CA SER A 193 0.45 14.79 13.18
C SER A 193 0.57 15.45 14.56
N ALA A 194 1.82 15.75 14.93
CA ALA A 194 2.15 16.47 16.16
C ALA A 194 1.70 17.95 16.12
N ASP A 195 1.30 18.46 14.95
CA ASP A 195 0.66 19.76 14.79
C ASP A 195 -0.79 19.82 15.30
N GLN A 196 -1.24 18.77 16.00
CA GLN A 196 -2.58 18.62 16.56
C GLN A 196 -3.68 18.50 15.50
N THR A 197 -3.32 18.12 14.27
CA THR A 197 -4.28 17.93 13.18
C THR A 197 -4.42 16.46 12.78
N VAL A 198 -5.65 16.14 12.35
CA VAL A 198 -6.01 14.88 11.71
C VAL A 198 -6.50 15.20 10.32
N GLN A 199 -5.92 14.57 9.30
CA GLN A 199 -6.28 14.81 7.91
C GLN A 199 -6.73 13.52 7.23
N PHE A 200 -7.71 13.67 6.34
CA PHE A 200 -8.24 12.59 5.52
C PHE A 200 -7.68 12.71 4.11
N HIS A 201 -7.12 11.61 3.61
CA HIS A 201 -6.61 11.53 2.24
C HIS A 201 -7.27 10.37 1.51
N SER A 202 -7.78 10.64 0.30
CA SER A 202 -8.48 9.65 -0.51
C SER A 202 -7.97 9.62 -1.94
N VAL A 203 -7.78 8.42 -2.47
CA VAL A 203 -7.54 8.17 -3.88
C VAL A 203 -8.87 7.79 -4.53
N PRO A 204 -9.47 8.65 -5.38
CA PRO A 204 -10.71 8.29 -6.06
C PRO A 204 -10.49 7.13 -7.03
N TYR A 205 -11.55 6.37 -7.31
CA TYR A 205 -11.52 5.46 -8.46
C TYR A 205 -11.34 6.28 -9.75
N SER A 206 -10.56 5.75 -10.69
CA SER A 206 -10.54 6.31 -12.04
C SER A 206 -11.96 6.28 -12.57
N LYS A 207 -12.56 7.46 -12.80
CA LYS A 207 -13.88 7.54 -13.39
C LYS A 207 -13.83 6.75 -14.70
N PRO A 208 -14.71 5.74 -14.92
CA PRO A 208 -14.80 5.14 -16.23
C PRO A 208 -15.13 6.25 -17.23
N ASN A 209 -14.60 6.16 -18.45
CA ASN A 209 -15.07 7.03 -19.53
C ASN A 209 -16.59 6.97 -19.52
N SER A 210 -17.24 8.14 -19.45
CA SER A 210 -18.70 8.16 -19.40
C SER A 210 -19.23 7.35 -20.58
N LEU A 211 -20.17 6.44 -20.34
CA LEU A 211 -20.75 5.61 -21.41
C LEU A 211 -21.24 6.49 -22.57
N THR A 212 -21.71 7.69 -22.26
CA THR A 212 -22.08 8.74 -23.21
C THR A 212 -20.93 9.18 -24.11
N ASP A 213 -19.74 9.44 -23.57
CA ASP A 213 -18.54 9.81 -24.37
C ASP A 213 -18.06 8.63 -25.24
N PHE A 214 -18.13 7.41 -24.71
CA PHE A 214 -17.82 6.21 -25.49
C PHE A 214 -18.81 6.01 -26.67
N LEU A 215 -20.13 6.13 -26.40
CA LEU A 215 -21.16 6.00 -27.42
C LEU A 215 -21.09 7.11 -28.47
N LEU A 216 -20.74 8.34 -28.07
CA LEU A 216 -20.57 9.46 -29.00
C LEU A 216 -19.39 9.23 -29.94
N LYS A 217 -18.25 8.77 -29.40
CA LYS A 217 -17.09 8.38 -30.21
C LYS A 217 -17.41 7.24 -31.17
N LEU A 218 -18.12 6.22 -30.68
CA LEU A 218 -18.57 5.09 -31.51
C LEU A 218 -19.49 5.56 -32.63
N SER A 219 -20.46 6.42 -32.32
CA SER A 219 -21.37 7.01 -33.31
C SER A 219 -20.64 7.79 -34.39
N PHE A 220 -19.62 8.58 -34.02
CA PHE A 220 -18.82 9.34 -34.97
C PHE A 220 -18.02 8.42 -35.90
N ILE A 221 -17.42 7.36 -35.35
CA ILE A 221 -16.69 6.34 -36.12
C ILE A 221 -17.63 5.61 -37.09
N THR A 222 -18.83 5.24 -36.65
CA THR A 222 -19.80 4.57 -37.53
C THR A 222 -20.29 5.47 -38.67
N LEU A 223 -20.45 6.78 -38.41
CA LEU A 223 -20.84 7.73 -39.45
C LEU A 223 -19.72 7.95 -40.47
N LEU A 224 -18.47 8.03 -40.01
CA LEU A 224 -17.29 8.13 -40.88
C LEU A 224 -17.12 6.87 -41.74
N LEU A 225 -17.32 5.68 -41.17
CA LEU A 225 -17.31 4.42 -41.92
C LEU A 225 -18.44 4.37 -42.95
N TYR A 226 -19.65 4.80 -42.57
CA TYR A 226 -20.77 4.88 -43.50
C TYR A 226 -20.46 5.82 -44.68
N TYR A 227 -19.90 6.99 -44.41
CA TYR A 227 -19.51 7.96 -45.44
C TYR A 227 -18.46 7.38 -46.39
N ILE A 228 -17.43 6.71 -45.87
CA ILE A 228 -16.40 6.07 -46.70
C ILE A 228 -17.00 4.96 -47.58
N ILE A 229 -17.86 4.10 -47.01
CA ILE A 229 -18.54 3.04 -47.79
C ILE A 229 -19.43 3.66 -48.87
N TRP A 230 -20.13 4.75 -48.55
CA TRP A 230 -20.98 5.46 -49.49
C TRP A 230 -20.18 6.07 -50.66
N GLU A 231 -19.06 6.72 -50.38
CA GLU A 231 -18.14 7.24 -51.41
C GLU A 231 -17.57 6.12 -52.30
N ILE A 232 -17.14 5.00 -51.69
CA ILE A 232 -16.68 3.83 -52.45
C ILE A 232 -17.80 3.26 -53.33
N TRP A 233 -19.02 3.16 -52.80
CA TRP A 233 -20.17 2.67 -53.57
C TRP A 233 -20.50 3.59 -54.76
N ILE A 234 -20.47 4.91 -54.56
CA ILE A 234 -20.65 5.88 -55.65
C ILE A 234 -19.57 5.73 -56.70
N PHE A 235 -18.30 5.57 -56.30
CA PHE A 235 -17.18 5.39 -57.22
C PHE A 235 -17.37 4.15 -58.12
N PHE A 236 -17.71 3.00 -57.53
CA PHE A 236 -17.93 1.76 -58.28
C PHE A 236 -19.19 1.78 -59.17
N VAL A 237 -20.26 2.46 -58.74
CA VAL A 237 -21.49 2.60 -59.55
C VAL A 237 -21.29 3.62 -60.68
N GLY A 238 -20.49 4.67 -60.45
CA GLY A 238 -20.14 5.68 -61.45
C GLY A 238 -19.30 5.12 -62.60
N ASP A 239 -18.33 4.26 -62.30
CA ASP A 239 -17.48 3.61 -63.31
C ASP A 239 -18.24 2.54 -64.12
N GLY A 240 -19.30 1.93 -63.56
CA GLY A 240 -20.15 0.96 -64.25
C GLY A 240 -21.09 1.56 -65.30
N LEU A 241 -21.22 2.89 -65.37
CA LEU A 241 -22.04 3.61 -66.36
C LEU A 241 -21.24 4.10 -67.58
N VAL A 242 -19.92 3.88 -67.61
CA VAL A 242 -19.01 4.31 -68.69
C VAL A 242 -18.44 3.12 -69.50
N ALA A 243 -18.89 1.89 -69.24
CA ALA A 243 -18.57 0.71 -70.06
C ALA A 243 -19.64 0.43 -71.12
#